data_AF-A0A3D3UG87-F1
#
_entry.id   AF-A0A3D3UG87-F1
#
_cell.length_a   1.000
_cell.length_b   1.000
_cell.length_c   1.000
_cell.angle_alpha   90.00
_cell.angle_beta   90.00
_cell.angle_gamma   90.00
#
_symmetry.space_group_name_H-M   'P 1'
#
loop_
_entity.id
_entity.type
_entity.pdbx_description
1 polymer ?
#
loop_
_entity_poly.entity_id
_entity_poly.type
_entity_poly.pdbx_seq_one_letter_code
_entity_poly.pdbx_strand_id
1 'polypeptide(L)' 'GAWFETENLKVHLGVDKNFTPAKKAHIAFLTKNVGEIEKLCIENGYEVYSDQPLEGYTRIYVLDPFGNRLEFMEKLEI' A
#
# COMPACT_ATOMS: atom_id res chain seq x y z
N GLY A 1 -13.74 10.74 9.15
CA GLY A 1 -12.41 10.15 8.94
C GLY A 1 -12.26 8.96 9.85
N ALA A 2 -11.18 8.20 9.70
CA ALA A 2 -10.88 7.06 10.56
C ALA A 2 -9.38 6.95 10.81
N TRP A 3 -9.02 6.47 11.99
CA TRP A 3 -7.65 6.12 12.33
C TRP A 3 -7.47 4.60 12.25
N PHE A 4 -6.34 4.20 11.67
CA PHE A 4 -5.86 2.83 11.65
C PHE A 4 -4.52 2.81 12.37
N GLU A 5 -4.30 1.85 13.26
CA GLU A 5 -3.10 1.84 14.08
C GLU A 5 -2.57 0.45 14.38
N THR A 6 -1.25 0.40 14.53
CA THR A 6 -0.50 -0.63 15.26
C THR A 6 0.16 0.04 16.47
N GLU A 7 0.96 -0.69 17.23
CA GLU A 7 1.73 -0.12 18.34
C GLU A 7 2.65 1.04 17.91
N ASN A 8 3.26 0.92 16.72
CA ASN A 8 4.34 1.82 16.28
C ASN A 8 3.96 2.74 15.11
N LEU A 9 2.74 2.61 14.57
CA LEU A 9 2.30 3.36 13.40
C LEU A 9 0.83 3.75 13.52
N LYS A 10 0.51 4.99 13.15
CA LYS A 10 -0.86 5.48 13.04
C LYS A 10 -1.06 6.16 11.69
N VAL A 11 -2.15 5.81 11.01
CA VAL A 11 -2.57 6.40 9.74
C VAL A 11 -3.96 6.99 9.92
N HIS A 12 -4.12 8.27 9.56
CA HIS A 12 -5.40 8.96 9.59
C HIS A 12 -5.92 9.17 8.17
N LEU A 13 -7.12 8.66 7.90
CA LEU A 13 -7.87 9.01 6.70
C LEU A 13 -8.83 10.14 7.04
N GLY A 14 -8.40 11.37 6.73
CA GLY A 14 -9.21 12.58 6.85
C GLY A 14 -10.28 12.63 5.76
N VAL A 15 -11.42 13.27 6.07
CA VAL A 15 -12.45 13.56 5.05
C VAL A 15 -12.15 14.92 4.46
N ASP A 16 -12.04 14.99 3.13
CA ASP A 16 -11.89 16.23 2.38
C ASP A 16 -12.96 16.29 1.28
N LYS A 17 -13.69 17.40 1.19
CA LYS A 17 -14.75 17.62 0.19
C LYS A 17 -14.18 17.83 -1.20
N ASN A 18 -12.93 18.28 -1.32
CA ASN A 18 -12.25 18.55 -2.58
C ASN A 18 -11.12 17.54 -2.84
N PHE A 19 -11.21 16.36 -2.22
CA PHE A 19 -10.19 15.32 -2.30
C PHE A 19 -9.85 14.96 -3.75
N THR A 20 -8.56 14.87 -4.04
CA THR A 20 -8.01 14.33 -5.29
C THR A 20 -6.98 13.27 -4.93
N PRO A 21 -7.04 12.05 -5.52
CA PRO A 21 -6.15 10.98 -5.12
C PRO A 21 -4.68 11.22 -5.49
N ALA A 22 -3.79 10.83 -4.58
CA ALA A 22 -2.35 10.84 -4.80
C ALA A 22 -1.93 9.61 -5.62
N LYS A 23 -1.88 9.77 -6.94
CA LYS A 23 -1.58 8.66 -7.88
C LYS A 23 -0.09 8.36 -8.09
N LYS A 24 0.79 9.27 -7.65
CA LYS A 24 2.25 9.17 -7.80
C LYS A 24 2.98 9.25 -6.47
N ALA A 25 2.81 10.34 -5.71
CA ALA A 25 3.27 10.38 -4.33
C ALA A 25 2.45 9.38 -3.52
N HIS A 26 3.11 8.58 -2.67
CA HIS A 26 2.46 7.50 -1.93
C HIS A 26 3.21 7.21 -0.64
N ILE A 27 2.53 6.48 0.24
CA ILE A 27 3.12 5.89 1.44
C ILE A 27 3.57 4.46 1.07
N ALA A 28 4.80 4.12 1.46
CA ALA A 28 5.32 2.77 1.38
C ALA A 28 5.32 2.14 2.77
N PHE A 29 4.67 0.99 2.92
CA PHE A 29 4.63 0.21 4.14
C PHE A 29 5.63 -0.94 4.05
N LEU A 30 6.59 -0.94 4.98
CA LEU A 30 7.45 -2.09 5.17
C LEU A 30 6.67 -3.17 5.93
N THR A 31 6.54 -4.34 5.34
CA THR A 31 5.73 -5.45 5.83
C THR A 31 6.49 -6.78 5.72
N LYS A 32 5.85 -7.85 6.18
CA LYS A 32 6.21 -9.24 5.89
C LYS A 32 5.15 -9.86 4.98
N ASN A 33 5.52 -10.91 4.26
CA ASN A 33 4.66 -11.69 3.37
C ASN A 33 3.92 -10.84 2.33
N VAL A 34 4.65 -10.05 1.52
CA VAL A 34 4.03 -9.22 0.46
C VAL A 34 3.16 -10.05 -0.49
N GLY A 35 3.54 -11.30 -0.76
CA GLY A 35 2.74 -12.20 -1.60
C GLY A 35 1.37 -12.57 -1.01
N GLU A 36 1.22 -12.63 0.32
CA GLU A 36 -0.08 -12.85 0.95
C GLU A 36 -0.98 -11.61 0.82
N ILE A 37 -0.40 -10.42 0.92
CA ILE A 37 -1.12 -9.15 0.72
C ILE A 37 -1.58 -9.04 -0.73
N GLU A 38 -0.69 -9.32 -1.69
CA GLU A 38 -1.02 -9.36 -3.12
C GLU A 38 -2.21 -10.27 -3.39
N LYS A 39 -2.15 -11.52 -2.89
CA LYS A 39 -3.23 -12.49 -3.04
C LYS A 39 -4.54 -11.98 -2.45
N LEU A 40 -4.52 -11.45 -1.22
CA LEU A 40 -5.72 -10.93 -0.56
C LEU A 40 -6.34 -9.76 -1.34
N CYS A 41 -5.51 -8.85 -1.86
CA CYS A 41 -5.97 -7.74 -2.70
C CYS A 41 -6.67 -8.26 -3.96
N ILE A 42 -6.05 -9.18 -4.70
CA ILE A 42 -6.61 -9.76 -5.92
C ILE A 42 -7.94 -10.48 -5.63
N GLU A 43 -7.99 -11.31 -4.58
CA GLU A 43 -9.20 -12.05 -4.19
C GLU A 43 -10.37 -11.13 -3.83
N ASN A 44 -10.09 -9.92 -3.35
CA ASN A 44 -11.09 -8.90 -3.02
C ASN A 44 -11.33 -7.88 -4.16
N GLY A 45 -10.77 -8.13 -5.35
CA GLY A 45 -11.00 -7.30 -6.54
C GLY A 45 -10.23 -5.99 -6.58
N TYR A 46 -9.19 -5.83 -5.77
CA TYR A 46 -8.29 -4.68 -5.86
C TYR A 46 -7.28 -4.86 -6.99
N GLU A 47 -7.02 -3.77 -7.71
CA GLU A 47 -5.96 -3.74 -8.72
C GLU A 47 -4.60 -3.71 -8.03
N VAL A 48 -3.79 -4.74 -8.31
CA VAL A 48 -2.39 -4.85 -7.87
C VAL A 48 -1.50 -4.74 -9.09
N TYR A 49 -0.43 -3.95 -8.99
CA TYR A 49 0.56 -3.83 -10.05
C TYR A 49 1.97 -3.69 -9.49
N SER A 50 2.95 -4.07 -10.30
CA SER A 50 4.38 -3.91 -10.01
C SER A 50 4.96 -2.75 -10.83
N ASP A 51 6.01 -2.11 -10.32
CA ASP A 51 6.84 -1.15 -11.07
C ASP A 51 8.26 -1.71 -11.22
N GLN A 52 9.23 -0.87 -11.55
CA GLN A 52 10.64 -1.26 -11.63
C GLN A 52 11.09 -2.00 -10.36
N PRO A 53 11.90 -3.07 -10.51
CA PRO A 53 12.49 -3.76 -9.36
C PRO A 53 13.26 -2.79 -8.46
N LEU A 54 13.21 -3.03 -7.15
CA LEU A 54 14.03 -2.36 -6.16
C LEU A 54 14.98 -3.38 -5.56
N GLU A 55 16.29 -3.15 -5.69
CA GLU A 55 17.30 -4.08 -5.19
C GLU A 55 17.12 -4.33 -3.67
N GLY A 56 17.12 -5.61 -3.28
CA GLY A 56 16.92 -6.03 -1.89
C GLY A 56 15.47 -6.06 -1.41
N TYR A 57 14.48 -5.81 -2.29
CA TYR A 57 13.07 -5.82 -1.91
C TYR A 57 12.18 -6.56 -2.91
N THR A 58 11.15 -7.21 -2.39
CA THR A 58 9.92 -7.49 -3.14
C THR A 58 8.89 -6.42 -2.81
N ARG A 59 8.14 -5.95 -3.80
CA ARG A 59 7.16 -4.88 -3.61
C ARG A 59 6.01 -4.94 -4.61
N ILE A 60 4.86 -4.46 -4.16
CA ILE A 60 3.65 -4.29 -4.96
C ILE A 60 3.06 -2.91 -4.72
N TYR A 61 2.22 -2.48 -5.66
CA TYR A 61 1.39 -1.29 -5.54
C TYR A 61 -0.08 -1.67 -5.61
N VAL A 62 -0.88 -1.00 -4.80
CA VAL A 62 -2.34 -1.17 -4.76
C VAL A 62 -2.99 0.22 -4.78
N LEU A 63 -4.12 0.35 -5.46
CA LEU A 63 -4.98 1.52 -5.30
C LEU A 63 -5.95 1.30 -4.14
N ASP A 64 -5.97 2.22 -3.19
CA ASP A 64 -7.00 2.20 -2.14
C ASP A 64 -8.40 2.51 -2.73
N PRO A 65 -9.49 2.32 -1.97
CA PRO A 65 -10.84 2.60 -2.45
C PRO A 65 -11.09 4.05 -2.92
N PHE A 66 -10.19 4.98 -2.59
CA PHE A 66 -10.26 6.39 -2.98
C PHE A 66 -9.34 6.70 -4.18
N GLY A 67 -8.57 5.73 -4.66
CA GLY A 67 -7.65 5.84 -5.79
C GLY A 67 -6.24 6.32 -5.44
N ASN A 68 -5.88 6.42 -4.15
CA ASN A 68 -4.50 6.69 -3.77
C ASN A 68 -3.63 5.47 -4.04
N ARG A 69 -2.40 5.70 -4.51
CA ARG A 69 -1.40 4.65 -4.59
C ARG A 69 -0.87 4.35 -3.18
N LEU A 70 -0.80 3.07 -2.84
CA LEU A 70 -0.08 2.53 -1.69
C LEU A 70 1.01 1.58 -2.18
N GLU A 71 2.17 1.55 -1.52
CA GLU A 71 3.23 0.56 -1.75
C GLU A 71 3.33 -0.36 -0.54
N PHE A 72 3.42 -1.67 -0.78
CA PHE A 72 3.76 -2.66 0.23
C PHE A 72 5.07 -3.33 -0.18
N MET A 73 6.04 -3.32 0.71
CA MET A 73 7.39 -3.81 0.41
C MET A 73 7.93 -4.67 1.55
N GLU A 74 8.74 -5.66 1.19
CA GLU A 74 9.37 -6.60 2.10
C GLU A 74 10.83 -6.77 1.71
N LYS A 75 11.72 -6.79 2.71
CA LYS A 75 13.14 -7.02 2.49
C LYS A 75 13.34 -8.48 2.08
N LEU A 76 14.12 -8.69 1.02
CA LEU A 76 14.60 -10.02 0.70
C LEU A 76 15.65 -10.41 1.74
N GLU A 77 15.45 -11.55 2.40
CA GLU A 77 16.50 -12.13 3.24
C GLU A 77 17.63 -12.62 2.34
N ILE A 78 18.87 -12.24 2.67
CA ILE A 78 20.11 -12.61 1.97
C ILE A 78 20.74 -13.79 2.69
#